data_AF-A0A2V9IS01-F1
#
_entry.id   AF-A0A2V9IS01-F1
#
_cell.length_a   1.000
_cell.length_b   1.000
_cell.length_c   1.000
_cell.angle_alpha   90.00
_cell.angle_beta   90.00
_cell.angle_gamma   90.00
#
_symmetry.space_group_name_H-M   'P 1'
#
loop_
_entity.id
_entity.type
_entity.pdbx_description
1 polymer ?
#
loop_
_entity_poly.entity_id
_entity_poly.type
_entity_poly.pdbx_seq_one_letter_code
_entity_poly.pdbx_strand_id
1 'polypeptide(L)'
;MGPETRKAALAKLEAFTPKIGYPDKWRDYSAFHVDRGPYVMNVLRGDLFEFNRDLAKIGKPVDRTEWGMTPPTVNAYYNAEKNEIVFPAGILQPPFFDAQADDAVNYGGIGAVIGHEMTHGFDDQGRKFDAQGNLKNW
;
A
#
# COMPACT_ATOMS: atom_id res chain seq x y z
N MET A 1 19.92 -19.53 -6.92
CA MET A 1 20.24 -18.31 -6.15
C MET A 1 21.54 -18.53 -5.40
N GLY A 2 22.53 -17.67 -5.56
CA GLY A 2 23.79 -17.74 -4.82
C GLY A 2 23.65 -17.31 -3.35
N PRO A 3 24.64 -17.58 -2.48
CA PRO A 3 24.58 -17.22 -1.06
C PRO A 3 24.34 -15.73 -0.80
N GLU A 4 25.04 -14.84 -1.54
CA GLU A 4 24.90 -13.39 -1.37
C GLU A 4 23.51 -12.88 -1.77
N THR A 5 22.97 -13.34 -2.90
CA THR A 5 21.61 -12.99 -3.33
C THR A 5 20.57 -13.49 -2.32
N ARG A 6 20.76 -14.67 -1.72
CA ARG A 6 19.88 -15.17 -0.65
C ARG A 6 19.91 -14.26 0.57
N LYS A 7 21.10 -13.84 0.99
CA LYS A 7 21.28 -12.92 2.13
C LYS A 7 20.58 -11.58 1.87
N ALA A 8 20.74 -11.02 0.67
CA ALA A 8 20.08 -9.78 0.29
C ALA A 8 18.55 -9.92 0.20
N ALA A 9 18.04 -11.06 -0.29
CA ALA A 9 16.61 -11.33 -0.33
C ALA A 9 16.00 -11.43 1.08
N LEU A 10 16.70 -12.06 2.02
CA LEU A 10 16.30 -12.10 3.44
C LEU A 10 16.30 -10.71 4.06
N ALA A 11 17.35 -9.90 3.82
CA ALA A 11 17.39 -8.53 4.30
C ALA A 11 16.23 -7.67 3.75
N LYS A 12 15.86 -7.89 2.48
CA LYS A 12 14.67 -7.24 1.89
C LYS A 12 13.38 -7.70 2.56
N LEU A 13 13.23 -9.00 2.78
CA LEU A 13 12.06 -9.58 3.45
C LEU A 13 11.89 -9.04 4.88
N GLU A 14 12.98 -8.97 5.64
CA GLU A 14 13.01 -8.42 7.01
C GLU A 14 12.67 -6.93 7.05
N ALA A 15 12.91 -6.20 5.95
CA ALA A 15 12.62 -4.77 5.83
C ALA A 15 11.19 -4.47 5.34
N PHE A 16 10.33 -5.47 5.12
CA PHE A 16 8.93 -5.24 4.73
C PHE A 16 8.20 -4.42 5.81
N THR A 17 7.48 -3.39 5.38
CA THR A 17 6.62 -2.60 6.26
C THR A 17 5.15 -3.03 6.06
N PRO A 18 4.53 -3.74 7.01
CA PRO A 18 3.11 -4.07 6.93
C PRO A 18 2.23 -2.88 7.34
N LYS A 19 1.15 -2.65 6.59
CA LYS A 19 0.08 -1.69 6.91
C LYS A 19 -1.26 -2.41 6.88
N ILE A 20 -1.99 -2.39 7.98
CA ILE A 20 -3.18 -3.24 8.19
C ILE A 20 -4.37 -2.36 8.61
N GLY A 21 -5.49 -2.48 7.91
CA GLY A 21 -6.74 -1.79 8.23
C GLY A 21 -6.82 -0.36 7.72
N TYR A 22 -6.12 0.57 8.37
CA TYR A 22 -6.30 2.02 8.16
C TYR A 22 -5.05 2.85 8.54
N PRO A 23 -4.91 4.10 8.05
CA PRO A 23 -3.78 4.96 8.38
C PRO A 23 -3.85 5.54 9.79
N ASP A 24 -2.68 5.69 10.44
CA ASP A 24 -2.56 6.44 11.71
C ASP A 24 -2.78 7.95 11.51
N LYS A 25 -2.44 8.46 10.32
CA LYS A 25 -2.55 9.87 9.96
C LYS A 25 -3.53 10.05 8.79
N TRP A 26 -4.60 10.79 9.05
CA TRP A 26 -5.62 11.09 8.07
C TRP A 26 -5.27 12.32 7.24
N ARG A 27 -5.80 12.34 6.02
CA ARG A 27 -5.67 13.46 5.10
C ARG A 27 -6.49 14.65 5.62
N ASP A 28 -5.87 15.82 5.63
CA ASP A 28 -6.57 17.06 5.90
C ASP A 28 -7.28 17.55 4.64
N TYR A 29 -8.58 17.81 4.77
CA TYR A 29 -9.44 18.31 3.69
C TYR A 29 -9.92 19.74 3.97
N SER A 30 -9.31 20.46 4.92
CA SER A 30 -9.69 21.84 5.28
C SER A 30 -9.69 22.81 4.10
N ALA A 31 -8.81 22.61 3.12
CA ALA A 31 -8.73 23.41 1.90
C ALA A 31 -9.67 22.93 0.77
N PHE A 32 -10.35 21.80 0.93
CA PHE A 32 -11.27 21.26 -0.07
C PHE A 32 -12.70 21.80 0.16
N HIS A 33 -13.18 22.59 -0.79
CA HIS A 33 -14.52 23.20 -0.72
C HIS A 33 -15.55 22.39 -1.51
N VAL A 34 -16.64 22.03 -0.85
CA VAL A 34 -17.81 21.36 -1.43
C VAL A 34 -19.05 22.19 -1.16
N ASP A 35 -19.85 22.45 -2.20
CA ASP A 35 -21.12 23.17 -2.10
C ASP A 35 -22.28 22.37 -2.75
N ARG A 36 -23.53 22.87 -2.58
CA ARG A 36 -24.73 22.27 -3.19
C ARG A 36 -25.00 22.76 -4.63
N GLY A 37 -24.01 23.40 -5.26
CA GLY A 37 -24.07 23.84 -6.65
C GLY A 37 -23.89 22.69 -7.65
N PRO A 38 -23.51 22.99 -8.90
CA PRO A 38 -23.35 21.96 -9.92
C PRO A 38 -22.30 20.91 -9.52
N TYR A 39 -22.68 19.63 -9.59
CA TYR A 39 -21.79 18.50 -9.23
C TYR A 39 -20.42 18.57 -9.92
N VAL A 40 -20.38 18.93 -11.20
CA VAL A 40 -19.15 19.07 -11.97
C VAL A 40 -18.16 20.05 -11.34
N MET A 41 -18.64 21.11 -10.68
CA MET A 41 -17.75 22.07 -10.02
C MET A 41 -17.08 21.47 -8.79
N ASN A 42 -17.76 20.60 -8.04
CA ASN A 42 -17.14 19.88 -6.92
C ASN A 42 -16.12 18.85 -7.42
N VAL A 43 -16.38 18.18 -8.54
CA VAL A 43 -15.41 17.26 -9.17
C VAL A 43 -14.13 18.02 -9.55
N LEU A 44 -14.27 19.13 -10.30
CA LEU A 44 -13.12 19.95 -10.72
C LEU A 44 -12.32 20.50 -9.53
N ARG A 45 -12.99 20.91 -8.44
CA ARG A 45 -12.31 21.33 -7.21
C ARG A 45 -11.58 20.17 -6.54
N GLY A 46 -12.15 18.97 -6.57
CA GLY A 46 -11.53 17.76 -6.02
C GLY A 46 -10.25 17.40 -6.78
N ASP A 47 -10.31 17.37 -8.11
CA ASP A 47 -9.16 17.10 -8.96
C ASP A 47 -8.04 18.13 -8.74
N LEU A 48 -8.40 19.42 -8.67
CA LEU A 48 -7.44 20.49 -8.40
C LEU A 48 -6.83 20.39 -6.99
N PHE A 49 -7.61 20.02 -5.98
CA PHE A 49 -7.13 19.80 -4.61
C PHE A 49 -6.10 18.66 -4.56
N GLU A 50 -6.41 17.52 -5.18
CA GLU A 50 -5.51 16.35 -5.23
C GLU A 50 -4.23 16.68 -6.01
N PHE A 51 -4.35 17.35 -7.16
CA PHE A 51 -3.22 17.80 -7.95
C PHE A 51 -2.29 18.72 -7.16
N ASN A 52 -2.84 19.74 -6.48
CA ASN A 52 -2.06 20.66 -5.68
C ASN A 52 -1.38 19.96 -4.50
N ARG A 53 -2.03 18.97 -3.89
CA ARG A 53 -1.40 18.16 -2.84
C ARG A 53 -0.20 17.40 -3.37
N ASP A 54 -0.31 16.76 -4.53
CA ASP A 54 0.79 15.97 -5.08
C ASP A 54 1.95 16.87 -5.53
N LEU A 55 1.68 18.04 -6.11
CA LEU A 55 2.71 19.06 -6.36
C LEU A 55 3.39 19.51 -5.07
N ALA A 56 2.64 19.67 -3.98
CA ALA A 56 3.17 20.09 -2.69
C ALA A 56 4.10 19.06 -2.04
N LYS A 57 4.24 17.85 -2.59
CA LYS A 57 5.23 16.84 -2.17
C LYS A 57 6.61 17.07 -2.78
N ILE A 58 6.72 17.83 -3.87
CA ILE A 58 7.99 18.09 -4.57
C ILE A 58 8.96 18.82 -3.63
N GLY A 59 10.21 18.34 -3.58
CA GLY A 59 11.27 18.91 -2.73
C GLY A 59 11.16 18.56 -1.24
N LYS A 60 10.22 17.69 -0.86
CA LYS A 60 10.05 17.21 0.52
C LYS A 60 10.47 15.75 0.66
N PRO A 61 10.84 15.29 1.88
CA PRO A 61 11.03 13.87 2.15
C PRO A 61 9.77 13.05 1.85
N VAL A 62 9.95 11.78 1.46
CA VAL A 62 8.85 10.85 1.22
C VAL A 62 8.08 10.58 2.52
N ASP A 63 6.77 10.78 2.49
CA ASP A 63 5.88 10.38 3.58
C ASP A 63 5.62 8.86 3.52
N ARG A 64 6.32 8.12 4.37
CA ARG A 64 6.14 6.66 4.51
C ARG A 64 4.84 6.28 5.24
N THR A 65 4.14 7.22 5.87
CA THR A 65 2.84 6.98 6.51
C THR A 65 1.67 7.03 5.52
N GLU A 66 1.87 7.59 4.31
CA GLU A 66 0.82 7.68 3.29
C GLU A 66 0.42 6.32 2.71
N TRP A 67 -0.88 6.12 2.48
CA TRP A 67 -1.48 4.92 1.90
C TRP A 67 -1.90 5.15 0.44
N GLY A 68 -1.79 4.13 -0.40
CA GLY A 68 -2.24 4.15 -1.80
C GLY A 68 -3.72 3.80 -2.00
N MET A 69 -4.37 3.23 -0.98
CA MET A 69 -5.79 2.86 -1.01
C MET A 69 -6.50 3.34 0.25
N THR A 70 -7.80 3.59 0.12
CA THR A 70 -8.65 3.93 1.26
C THR A 70 -9.03 2.69 2.07
N PRO A 71 -9.30 2.80 3.37
CA PRO A 71 -9.70 1.66 4.21
C PRO A 71 -10.87 0.81 3.69
N PRO A 72 -11.96 1.36 3.12
CA PRO A 72 -13.07 0.54 2.63
C PRO A 72 -12.77 -0.20 1.31
N THR A 73 -11.62 0.03 0.67
CA THR A 73 -11.26 -0.66 -0.57
C THR A 73 -11.12 -2.17 -0.33
N VAL A 74 -11.82 -3.00 -1.11
CA VAL A 74 -11.68 -4.46 -1.10
C VAL A 74 -10.56 -4.85 -2.07
N ASN A 75 -9.32 -4.66 -1.64
CA ASN A 75 -8.11 -5.01 -2.40
C ASN A 75 -6.90 -5.09 -1.46
N ALA A 76 -5.73 -5.43 -1.97
CA ALA A 76 -4.43 -5.30 -1.28
C ALA A 76 -3.38 -4.76 -2.26
N TYR A 77 -2.22 -4.33 -1.77
CA TYR A 77 -1.11 -3.95 -2.64
C TYR A 77 0.28 -4.08 -2.01
N TYR A 78 1.28 -4.23 -2.87
CA TYR A 78 2.69 -4.00 -2.60
C TYR A 78 3.19 -2.72 -3.28
N ASN A 79 4.06 -1.97 -2.59
CA ASN A 79 4.75 -0.82 -3.19
C ASN A 79 6.28 -1.01 -3.10
N ALA A 80 6.92 -1.08 -4.26
CA ALA A 80 8.36 -1.35 -4.38
C ALA A 80 9.25 -0.23 -3.84
N GLU A 81 8.85 1.03 -4.01
CA GLU A 81 9.63 2.20 -3.58
C GLU A 81 9.60 2.38 -2.05
N LYS A 82 8.58 1.83 -1.40
CA LYS A 82 8.43 1.86 0.07
C LYS A 82 8.78 0.52 0.73
N ASN A 83 8.90 -0.56 -0.05
CA ASN A 83 9.00 -1.94 0.43
C ASN A 83 7.91 -2.26 1.48
N GLU A 84 6.66 -1.94 1.14
CA GLU A 84 5.51 -2.10 2.03
C GLU A 84 4.43 -2.99 1.41
N ILE A 85 3.71 -3.70 2.27
CA ILE A 85 2.51 -4.48 1.93
C ILE A 85 1.32 -3.94 2.72
N VAL A 86 0.19 -3.76 2.04
CA VAL A 86 -0.93 -3.01 2.59
C VAL A 86 -2.23 -3.76 2.39
N PHE A 87 -2.97 -3.94 3.50
CA PHE A 87 -4.24 -4.65 3.56
C PHE A 87 -5.30 -3.73 4.17
N PRO A 88 -6.02 -2.93 3.36
CA PRO A 88 -7.15 -2.12 3.83
C PRO A 88 -8.19 -2.92 4.60
N ALA A 89 -8.92 -2.28 5.52
CA ALA A 89 -9.97 -2.94 6.31
C ALA A 89 -11.03 -3.64 5.43
N GLY A 90 -11.28 -3.12 4.23
CA GLY A 90 -12.24 -3.67 3.27
C GLY A 90 -11.92 -5.08 2.79
N ILE A 91 -10.66 -5.52 2.73
CA ILE A 91 -10.33 -6.92 2.36
C ILE A 91 -10.36 -7.88 3.55
N LEU A 92 -10.33 -7.37 4.79
CA LEU A 92 -10.25 -8.16 6.02
C LEU A 92 -11.63 -8.62 6.51
N GLN A 93 -12.38 -9.27 5.63
CA GLN A 93 -13.72 -9.79 5.88
C GLN A 93 -13.93 -11.10 5.11
N PRO A 94 -14.99 -11.89 5.43
CA PRO A 94 -15.31 -13.08 4.67
C PRO A 94 -15.51 -12.77 3.18
N PRO A 95 -15.04 -13.63 2.25
CA PRO A 95 -14.46 -14.95 2.49
C PRO A 95 -12.93 -14.94 2.75
N PHE A 96 -12.28 -13.77 2.78
CA PHE A 96 -10.82 -13.71 2.92
C PHE A 96 -10.37 -13.93 4.37
N PHE A 97 -11.05 -13.32 5.33
CA PHE A 97 -10.72 -13.43 6.74
C PHE A 97 -11.98 -13.49 7.62
N ASP A 98 -12.01 -14.48 8.51
CA ASP A 98 -12.96 -14.60 9.61
C ASP A 98 -12.23 -15.10 10.85
N ALA A 99 -12.22 -14.30 11.92
CA ALA A 99 -11.57 -14.64 13.18
C ALA A 99 -12.22 -15.83 13.91
N GLN A 100 -13.42 -16.26 13.51
CA GLN A 100 -14.14 -17.39 14.09
C GLN A 100 -14.11 -18.66 13.20
N ALA A 101 -13.57 -18.56 11.97
CA ALA A 101 -13.46 -19.69 11.06
C ALA A 101 -12.25 -20.58 11.36
N ASP A 102 -12.24 -21.78 10.78
CA ASP A 102 -11.05 -22.64 10.77
C ASP A 102 -9.88 -21.95 10.06
N ASP A 103 -8.69 -22.04 10.63
CA ASP A 103 -7.49 -21.39 10.11
C ASP A 103 -7.21 -21.74 8.65
N ALA A 104 -7.56 -22.95 8.18
CA ALA A 104 -7.35 -23.33 6.79
C ALA A 104 -8.11 -22.42 5.81
N VAL A 105 -9.29 -21.91 6.20
CA VAL A 105 -10.05 -20.94 5.40
C VAL A 105 -9.29 -19.62 5.32
N ASN A 106 -8.78 -19.12 6.44
CA ASN A 106 -8.02 -17.88 6.51
C ASN A 106 -6.69 -17.97 5.74
N TYR A 107 -5.96 -19.08 5.90
CA TYR A 107 -4.70 -19.31 5.16
C TYR A 107 -4.94 -19.47 3.66
N GLY A 108 -6.04 -20.11 3.24
CA GLY A 108 -6.44 -20.20 1.83
C GLY A 108 -6.94 -18.87 1.24
N GLY A 109 -7.55 -18.02 2.07
CA GLY A 109 -8.03 -16.68 1.74
C GLY A 109 -6.95 -15.62 1.93
N ILE A 110 -7.03 -14.88 3.04
CA ILE A 110 -6.11 -13.75 3.30
C ILE A 110 -4.64 -14.18 3.38
N GLY A 111 -4.34 -15.41 3.82
CA GLY A 111 -2.97 -15.93 3.83
C GLY A 111 -2.36 -16.00 2.44
N ALA A 112 -3.12 -16.48 1.45
CA ALA A 112 -2.69 -16.50 0.05
C ALA A 112 -2.52 -15.08 -0.52
N VAL A 113 -3.40 -14.15 -0.15
CA VAL A 113 -3.28 -12.73 -0.53
C VAL A 113 -2.03 -12.09 0.09
N ILE A 114 -1.73 -12.36 1.37
CA ILE A 114 -0.50 -11.89 2.02
C ILE A 114 0.73 -12.44 1.28
N GLY A 115 0.73 -13.73 0.95
CA GLY A 115 1.80 -14.33 0.16
C GLY A 115 1.95 -13.71 -1.23
N HIS A 116 0.84 -13.36 -1.88
CA HIS A 116 0.82 -12.66 -3.17
C HIS A 116 1.50 -11.29 -3.10
N GLU A 117 1.11 -10.44 -2.15
CA GLU A 117 1.72 -9.11 -1.99
C GLU A 117 3.20 -9.19 -1.58
N MET A 118 3.57 -10.17 -0.75
CA MET A 118 4.98 -10.42 -0.45
C MET A 118 5.77 -10.83 -1.70
N THR A 119 5.16 -11.62 -2.59
CA THR A 119 5.79 -12.10 -3.82
C THR A 119 6.00 -10.98 -4.83
N HIS A 120 5.14 -9.95 -4.85
CA HIS A 120 5.38 -8.75 -5.66
C HIS A 120 6.69 -8.04 -5.33
N GLY A 121 7.24 -8.19 -4.13
CA GLY A 121 8.59 -7.71 -3.81
C GLY A 121 9.73 -8.47 -4.49
N PHE A 122 9.44 -9.64 -5.07
CA PHE A 122 10.43 -10.55 -5.64
C PHE A 122 10.08 -11.02 -7.07
N ASP A 123 9.01 -10.49 -7.66
CA ASP A 123 8.67 -10.72 -9.07
C ASP A 123 9.71 -10.08 -10.01
N ASP A 124 9.50 -10.18 -11.32
CA ASP A 124 10.46 -9.70 -12.33
C ASP A 124 10.73 -8.19 -12.26
N GLN A 125 9.82 -7.41 -11.67
CA GLN A 125 9.96 -5.96 -11.46
C GLN A 125 10.36 -5.62 -10.03
N GLY A 126 9.67 -6.18 -9.03
CA GLY A 126 9.92 -5.93 -7.62
C GLY A 126 11.33 -6.33 -7.19
N ARG A 127 11.90 -7.39 -7.77
CA ARG A 127 13.28 -7.81 -7.51
C ARG A 127 14.33 -6.76 -7.90
N LYS A 128 13.97 -5.76 -8.72
CA LYS A 128 14.90 -4.68 -9.11
C LYS A 128 15.05 -3.61 -8.04
N PHE A 129 14.26 -3.68 -6.97
CA PHE A 129 14.30 -2.74 -5.85
C PHE A 129 14.92 -3.40 -4.63
N ASP A 130 15.88 -2.72 -3.98
CA ASP A 130 16.52 -3.21 -2.76
C ASP A 130 15.61 -3.09 -1.52
N ALA A 131 16.13 -3.47 -0.35
CA ALA A 131 15.41 -3.44 0.92
C ALA A 131 14.94 -2.03 1.34
N GLN A 132 15.53 -0.97 0.78
CA GLN A 132 15.17 0.42 1.08
C GLN A 132 14.20 1.01 0.05
N GLY A 133 13.90 0.25 -1.01
CA GLY A 133 13.04 0.67 -2.11
C GLY A 133 13.77 1.44 -3.21
N ASN A 134 15.09 1.29 -3.33
CA ASN A 134 15.85 1.92 -4.42
C ASN A 134 15.97 0.96 -5.61
N LEU A 135 15.79 1.47 -6.83
CA LEU A 135 16.07 0.72 -8.05
C LEU A 135 17.58 0.43 -8.15
N LYS A 136 17.98 -0.81 -7.88
CA LYS A 136 19.38 -1.23 -7.74
C LYS A 136 19.51 -2.71 -8.05
N ASN A 137 20.62 -3.11 -8.66
CA ASN A 137 20.98 -4.53 -8.77
C ASN A 137 21.65 -4.97 -7.47
N TRP A 138 21.10 -5.98 -6.80
CA TRP A 138 21.50 -6.42 -5.46
C TRP A 138 21.67 -7.95 -5.37
#